data_AF-A0AAD9R996-F1
#
_entry.id   AF-A0AAD9R996-F1
#
_cell.length_a   1.000
_cell.length_b   1.000
_cell.length_c   1.000
_cell.angle_alpha   90.00
_cell.angle_beta   90.00
_cell.angle_gamma   90.00
#
_symmetry.space_group_name_H-M   'P 1'
#
loop_
_entity.id
_entity.type
_entity.pdbx_description
1 polymer ?
#
loop_
_entity_poly.entity_id
_entity_poly.type
_entity_poly.pdbx_seq_one_letter_code
_entity_poly.pdbx_strand_id
1 'polypeptide(L)'
;MSDVEKHSSDEWMQCTPPELKEAAEKLKNNLLPAKSKNNYESAYDTFLIWKQAHKTKFTSESILMAYFSELAQKYKSSTLWSVYSMLKATIKINEKIDI
;
A
#
# COMPACT_ATOMS: atom_id res chain seq x y z
N MET A 1 31.07 30.15 -2.01
CA MET A 1 30.18 29.56 -3.04
C MET A 1 30.01 28.11 -2.63
N SER A 2 28.96 27.82 -1.86
CA SER A 2 28.68 26.51 -1.30
C SER A 2 27.95 25.66 -2.34
N ASP A 3 28.62 24.62 -2.84
CA ASP A 3 27.99 23.52 -3.58
C ASP A 3 27.02 22.79 -2.65
N VAL A 4 25.76 23.18 -2.73
CA VAL A 4 24.64 22.56 -2.03
C VAL A 4 24.35 21.23 -2.70
N GLU A 5 24.67 20.17 -1.97
CA GLU A 5 23.95 18.90 -1.84
C GLU A 5 22.96 18.58 -2.98
N LYS A 6 23.45 17.83 -3.97
CA LYS A 6 22.62 17.05 -4.87
C LYS A 6 23.07 15.59 -4.85
N HIS A 7 23.07 14.99 -3.68
CA HIS A 7 23.17 13.54 -3.51
C HIS A 7 21.72 13.01 -3.50
N SER A 8 21.07 13.01 -4.65
CA SER A 8 21.01 11.86 -5.55
C SER A 8 20.43 10.64 -4.83
N SER A 9 19.14 10.72 -4.51
CA SER A 9 18.31 9.55 -4.16
C SER A 9 18.30 8.46 -5.27
N ASP A 10 18.94 8.73 -6.41
CA ASP A 10 19.10 7.83 -7.55
C ASP A 10 20.28 6.85 -7.40
N GLU A 11 21.20 7.05 -6.45
CA GLU A 11 22.40 6.21 -6.31
C GLU A 11 22.14 4.81 -5.72
N TRP A 12 21.01 4.58 -5.05
CA TRP A 12 20.65 3.24 -4.55
C TRP A 12 20.01 2.32 -5.60
N MET A 13 19.75 2.81 -6.81
CA MET A 13 19.15 2.03 -7.90
C MET A 13 20.18 1.25 -8.75
N GLN A 14 21.48 1.46 -8.52
CA GLN A 14 22.55 0.85 -9.32
C GLN A 14 23.06 -0.51 -8.83
N CYS A 15 22.60 -1.02 -7.68
CA CYS A 15 23.06 -2.30 -7.14
C CYS A 15 22.14 -3.50 -7.44
N THR A 16 21.03 -3.33 -8.16
CA THR A 16 20.12 -4.45 -8.47
C THR A 16 20.64 -5.22 -9.70
N PRO A 17 20.98 -6.51 -9.56
CA PRO A 17 21.38 -7.35 -10.69
C PRO A 17 20.35 -7.35 -11.82
N PRO A 18 20.76 -7.49 -13.09
CA PRO A 18 19.86 -7.46 -14.24
C PRO A 18 18.69 -8.44 -14.13
N GLU A 19 18.90 -9.65 -13.59
CA GLU A 19 17.82 -10.64 -13.44
C GLU A 19 16.74 -10.16 -12.44
N LEU A 20 17.15 -9.50 -11.36
CA LEU A 20 16.22 -8.97 -10.36
C LEU A 20 15.49 -7.71 -10.87
N LYS A 21 16.15 -6.89 -11.71
CA LYS A 21 15.49 -5.77 -12.39
C LYS A 21 14.39 -6.28 -13.32
N GLU A 22 14.69 -7.28 -14.15
CA GLU A 22 13.69 -7.86 -15.06
C GLU A 22 12.50 -8.47 -14.31
N ALA A 23 12.77 -9.18 -13.19
CA ALA A 23 11.72 -9.69 -12.33
C ALA A 23 10.83 -8.59 -11.75
N ALA A 24 11.42 -7.48 -11.29
CA ALA A 24 10.69 -6.33 -10.77
C ALA A 24 9.84 -5.66 -11.87
N GLU A 25 10.39 -5.43 -13.07
CA GLU A 25 9.63 -4.87 -14.20
C GLU A 25 8.45 -5.76 -14.61
N LYS A 26 8.61 -7.10 -14.61
CA LYS A 26 7.50 -8.04 -14.86
C LYS A 26 6.40 -7.92 -13.80
N LEU A 27 6.77 -7.70 -12.54
CA LEU A 27 5.83 -7.51 -11.42
C LEU A 27 5.15 -6.14 -11.43
N LYS A 28 5.75 -5.10 -12.01
CA LYS A 28 5.09 -3.80 -12.18
C LYS A 28 3.78 -3.89 -12.98
N ASN A 29 3.60 -4.94 -13.79
CA ASN A 29 2.35 -5.16 -14.51
C ASN A 29 1.29 -5.90 -13.66
N ASN A 30 1.70 -6.55 -12.56
CA ASN A 30 0.84 -7.29 -11.61
C ASN A 30 1.16 -6.85 -10.17
N LEU A 31 0.66 -5.67 -9.77
CA LEU A 31 0.97 -5.07 -8.47
C LEU A 31 0.47 -5.91 -7.27
N LEU A 32 -0.44 -6.87 -7.50
CA LEU A 32 -0.93 -7.77 -6.47
C LEU A 32 -0.41 -9.20 -6.67
N PRO A 33 -0.06 -9.93 -5.60
CA PRO A 33 0.35 -11.32 -5.72
C PRO A 33 -0.80 -12.18 -6.27
N ALA A 34 -0.59 -12.88 -7.38
CA ALA A 34 -1.64 -13.64 -8.07
C ALA A 34 -2.38 -14.64 -7.17
N LYS A 35 -1.65 -15.32 -6.26
CA LYS A 35 -2.23 -16.33 -5.36
C LYS A 35 -3.17 -15.74 -4.30
N SER A 36 -2.93 -14.51 -3.87
CA SER A 36 -3.68 -13.86 -2.78
C SER A 36 -4.47 -12.64 -3.24
N LYS A 37 -4.57 -12.38 -4.54
CA LYS A 37 -5.29 -11.24 -5.12
C LYS A 37 -6.69 -11.07 -4.53
N ASN A 38 -7.46 -12.15 -4.42
CA ASN A 38 -8.80 -12.12 -3.84
C ASN A 38 -8.83 -11.60 -2.39
N ASN A 39 -7.78 -11.88 -1.59
CA ASN A 39 -7.69 -11.39 -0.22
C ASN A 39 -7.46 -9.87 -0.19
N TYR A 40 -6.64 -9.35 -1.11
CA TYR A 40 -6.39 -7.92 -1.24
C TYR A 40 -7.66 -7.18 -1.68
N GLU A 41 -8.37 -7.71 -2.67
CA GLU A 41 -9.65 -7.18 -3.13
C GLU A 41 -10.70 -7.21 -2.02
N SER A 42 -10.83 -8.34 -1.31
CA SER A 42 -11.77 -8.45 -0.19
C SER A 42 -11.47 -7.49 0.96
N ALA A 43 -10.19 -7.25 1.27
CA ALA A 43 -9.80 -6.26 2.28
C ALA A 43 -10.20 -4.84 1.84
N TYR A 44 -10.03 -4.52 0.56
CA TYR A 44 -10.43 -3.23 -0.01
C TYR A 44 -11.96 -3.06 -0.01
N ASP A 45 -12.71 -4.08 -0.43
CA ASP A 45 -14.18 -4.05 -0.43
C ASP A 45 -14.73 -3.85 0.99
N THR A 46 -14.14 -4.53 1.97
CA THR A 46 -14.51 -4.38 3.39
C THR A 46 -14.30 -2.94 3.86
N PHE A 47 -13.20 -2.32 3.44
CA PHE A 47 -12.91 -0.91 3.74
C PHE A 47 -13.88 0.04 3.02
N LEU A 48 -14.24 -0.21 1.76
CA LEU A 48 -15.22 0.59 1.03
C LEU A 48 -16.61 0.56 1.69
N ILE A 49 -17.05 -0.61 2.13
CA ILE A 49 -18.30 -0.77 2.88
C ILE A 49 -18.24 0.03 4.18
N TRP A 50 -17.13 -0.06 4.92
CA TRP A 50 -16.93 0.71 6.15
C TRP A 50 -16.92 2.23 5.90
N LYS A 51 -16.27 2.70 4.82
CA LYS A 51 -16.28 4.11 4.41
C LYS A 51 -17.67 4.61 4.09
N GLN A 52 -18.45 3.80 3.37
CA GLN A 52 -19.84 4.12 3.02
C GLN A 52 -20.71 4.25 4.27
N ALA A 53 -20.56 3.33 5.23
CA ALA A 53 -21.26 3.40 6.51
C ALA A 53 -20.93 4.69 7.29
N HIS A 54 -19.70 5.17 7.20
CA HIS A 54 -19.24 6.42 7.83
C HIS A 54 -19.45 7.67 6.95
N LYS A 55 -20.11 7.55 5.79
CA LYS A 55 -20.42 8.66 4.87
C LYS A 55 -19.18 9.43 4.39
N THR A 56 -18.03 8.77 4.29
CA THR A 56 -16.78 9.37 3.82
C THR A 56 -16.50 8.98 2.37
N LYS A 57 -16.25 9.96 1.51
CA LYS A 57 -15.96 9.73 0.09
C LYS A 57 -14.46 9.55 -0.15
N PHE A 58 -13.64 10.35 0.50
CA PHE A 58 -12.20 10.39 0.30
C PHE A 58 -11.47 9.45 1.23
N THR A 59 -10.35 8.90 0.75
CA THR A 59 -9.38 8.21 1.59
C THR A 59 -8.34 9.22 2.04
N SER A 60 -8.14 9.35 3.35
CA SER A 60 -7.09 10.17 3.95
C SER A 60 -6.44 9.40 5.09
N GLU A 61 -5.27 9.85 5.54
CA GLU A 61 -4.57 9.24 6.67
C GLU A 61 -5.47 9.15 7.91
N SER A 62 -6.22 10.21 8.24
CA SER A 62 -7.12 10.21 9.39
C SER A 62 -8.25 9.17 9.27
N ILE A 63 -8.79 8.96 8.07
CA ILE A 63 -9.82 7.94 7.81
C ILE A 63 -9.24 6.53 8.01
N LEU A 64 -8.01 6.30 7.51
CA LEU A 64 -7.32 5.04 7.69
C LEU A 64 -6.99 4.78 9.17
N MET A 65 -6.51 5.80 9.88
CA MET A 65 -6.25 5.70 11.32
C MET A 65 -7.50 5.33 12.11
N ALA A 66 -8.65 5.96 11.81
CA ALA A 66 -9.93 5.62 12.43
C ALA A 66 -10.32 4.16 12.16
N TYR A 67 -10.23 3.73 10.90
CA TYR A 67 -10.51 2.35 10.50
C TYR A 67 -9.62 1.33 11.22
N PHE A 68 -8.30 1.56 11.25
CA PHE A 68 -7.36 0.67 11.93
C PHE A 68 -7.51 0.68 13.44
N SER A 69 -7.91 1.81 14.05
CA SER A 69 -8.23 1.89 15.47
C SER A 69 -9.40 0.97 15.83
N GLU A 70 -10.45 0.91 15.00
CA GLU A 70 -11.57 -0.03 15.21
C GLU A 70 -11.16 -1.49 15.00
N LEU A 71 -10.34 -1.77 13.99
CA LEU A 71 -9.84 -3.12 13.73
C LEU A 71 -8.92 -3.63 14.84
N ALA A 72 -8.09 -2.75 15.42
CA ALA A 72 -7.18 -3.11 16.51
C ALA A 72 -7.89 -3.60 17.77
N GLN A 73 -9.16 -3.21 17.97
CA GLN A 73 -9.99 -3.71 19.07
C GLN A 73 -10.47 -5.16 18.82
N LYS A 74 -10.50 -5.61 17.56
CA LYS A 74 -11.06 -6.89 17.13
C LYS A 74 -10.00 -7.93 16.76
N TYR A 75 -8.87 -7.48 16.24
CA TYR A 75 -7.85 -8.34 15.65
C TYR A 75 -6.49 -8.19 16.33
N LYS A 76 -5.70 -9.27 16.27
CA LYS A 76 -4.30 -9.26 16.71
C LYS A 76 -3.45 -8.43 15.75
N SER A 77 -2.32 -7.91 16.25
CA SER A 77 -1.42 -7.04 15.49
C SER A 77 -0.93 -7.64 14.18
N SER A 78 -0.66 -8.94 14.11
CA SER A 78 -0.22 -9.61 12.87
C SER A 78 -1.30 -9.59 11.78
N THR A 79 -2.56 -9.78 12.17
CA THR A 79 -3.71 -9.65 11.26
C THR A 79 -3.87 -8.20 10.82
N LEU A 80 -3.74 -7.24 11.75
CA LEU A 80 -3.83 -5.82 11.44
C LEU A 80 -2.77 -5.39 10.42
N TRP A 81 -1.53 -5.83 10.59
CA TRP A 81 -0.44 -5.58 9.65
C TRP A 81 -0.68 -6.20 8.26
N SER A 82 -1.30 -7.38 8.24
CA SER A 82 -1.70 -8.02 6.98
C SER A 82 -2.75 -7.17 6.27
N VAL A 83 -3.79 -6.72 6.98
CA VAL A 83 -4.85 -5.84 6.43
C VAL A 83 -4.27 -4.51 5.97
N TYR A 84 -3.37 -3.90 6.76
CA TYR A 84 -2.67 -2.68 6.39
C TYR A 84 -1.90 -2.83 5.08
N SER A 85 -1.10 -3.89 4.96
CA SER A 85 -0.31 -4.15 3.76
C SER A 85 -1.20 -4.36 2.53
N MET A 86 -2.32 -5.08 2.71
CA MET A 86 -3.30 -5.29 1.65
C MET A 86 -3.95 -3.98 1.20
N LEU A 87 -4.40 -3.16 2.14
CA LEU A 87 -5.02 -1.86 1.84
C LEU A 87 -4.04 -0.87 1.22
N LYS A 88 -2.81 -0.81 1.71
CA LYS A 88 -1.77 0.05 1.12
C LYS A 88 -1.58 -0.27 -0.37
N ALA A 89 -1.49 -1.55 -0.71
CA ALA A 89 -1.36 -1.97 -2.11
C ALA A 89 -2.60 -1.64 -2.94
N THR A 90 -3.80 -1.94 -2.44
CA THR A 90 -5.03 -1.72 -3.20
C THR A 90 -5.40 -0.24 -3.33
N ILE A 91 -5.16 0.60 -2.31
CA ILE A 91 -5.37 2.05 -2.39
C ILE A 91 -4.40 2.68 -3.40
N LYS A 92 -3.13 2.25 -3.40
CA LYS A 92 -2.16 2.70 -4.42
C LYS A 92 -2.60 2.37 -5.84
N ILE A 93 -3.19 1.19 -6.05
CA ILE A 93 -3.69 0.76 -7.37
C ILE A 93 -4.96 1.52 -7.77
N ASN A 94 -5.95 1.61 -6.87
CA ASN A 94 -7.29 2.09 -7.20
C ASN A 94 -7.42 3.62 -7.11
N GLU A 95 -6.73 4.24 -6.16
CA GLU A 95 -6.85 5.67 -5.85
C GLU A 95 -5.58 6.47 -6.18
N LYS A 96 -4.47 5.78 -6.53
CA LYS A 96 -3.14 6.40 -6.79
C LYS A 96 -2.59 7.20 -5.61
N ILE A 97 -2.98 6.83 -4.39
CA ILE A 97 -2.47 7.42 -3.15
C ILE A 97 -1.36 6.51 -2.60
N ASP A 98 -0.21 7.08 -2.26
CA ASP A 98 0.85 6.37 -1.54
C ASP A 98 0.78 6.73 -0.05
N ILE A 99 0.68 5.72 0.80
CA ILE A 99 0.43 5.82 2.26
C ILE A 99 1.59 5.18 3.01
#